data_AF-A0A9E5KM80-F1
#
_entry.id   AF-A0A9E5KM80-F1
#
_cell.length_a   1.000
_cell.length_b   1.000
_cell.length_c   1.000
_cell.angle_alpha   90.00
_cell.angle_beta   90.00
_cell.angle_gamma   90.00
#
_symmetry.space_group_name_H-M   'P 1'
#
loop_
_entity.id
_entity.type
_entity.pdbx_description
1 polymer ?
#
loop_
_entity_poly.entity_id
_entity_poly.type
_entity_poly.pdbx_seq_one_letter_code
_entity_poly.pdbx_strand_id
1 'polypeptide(L)'
;GDRLTLHLLGRLDLIALKLYAAADDMGSRQQIHFDDLRVFKPTADEMNRAIQWVQRMPDPHHRICPSLRNIVKELGHEDLAYYI
;
A
#
# COMPACT_ATOMS: atom_id res chain seq x y z
N GLY A 1 33.84 -16.39 -3.04
CA GLY A 1 33.17 -15.09 -2.86
C GLY A 1 32.13 -15.31 -1.79
N ASP A 2 32.40 -14.87 -0.56
CA ASP A 2 32.10 -15.75 0.57
C ASP A 2 30.89 -15.37 1.43
N ARG A 3 29.99 -14.47 0.99
CA ARG A 3 28.57 -14.39 1.41
C ARG A 3 27.82 -13.23 0.72
N LEU A 4 26.55 -13.44 0.37
CA LEU A 4 25.59 -12.39 0.03
C LEU A 4 24.77 -12.04 1.28
N THR A 5 24.81 -10.78 1.69
CA THR A 5 23.97 -10.26 2.80
C THR A 5 22.87 -9.39 2.22
N LEU A 6 21.62 -9.71 2.58
CA LEU A 6 20.43 -8.97 2.14
C LEU A 6 19.83 -8.21 3.32
N HIS A 7 19.54 -6.93 3.10
CA HIS A 7 18.74 -6.10 4.01
C HIS A 7 17.38 -5.91 3.38
N LEU A 8 16.37 -6.57 3.94
CA LEU A 8 15.00 -6.51 3.44
C LEU A 8 14.14 -5.68 4.38
N LEU A 9 13.16 -5.01 3.80
CA LEU A 9 12.18 -4.23 4.54
C LEU A 9 11.28 -5.13 5.39
N GLY A 10 10.82 -4.60 6.51
CA GLY A 10 9.86 -5.27 7.37
C GLY A 10 8.48 -5.39 6.70
N ARG A 11 7.64 -6.26 7.24
CA ARG A 11 6.29 -6.53 6.71
C ARG A 11 5.45 -5.24 6.57
N LEU A 12 5.45 -4.40 7.60
CA LEU A 12 4.66 -3.17 7.63
C LEU A 12 5.12 -2.16 6.56
N ASP A 13 6.43 -2.02 6.39
CA ASP A 13 7.00 -1.12 5.39
C ASP A 13 6.69 -1.61 3.97
N LEU A 14 6.77 -2.93 3.74
CA LEU A 14 6.40 -3.53 2.46
C LEU A 14 4.92 -3.28 2.14
N ILE A 15 4.01 -3.44 3.11
CA ILE A 15 2.57 -3.17 2.89
C ILE A 15 2.37 -1.69 2.53
N ALA A 16 2.96 -0.77 3.29
CA ALA A 16 2.82 0.67 3.04
C ALA A 16 3.32 1.08 1.65
N LEU A 17 4.49 0.58 1.24
CA LEU A 17 5.05 0.87 -0.08
C LEU A 17 4.24 0.25 -1.22
N LYS A 18 3.75 -0.98 -1.05
CA LYS A 18 2.88 -1.62 -2.06
C LYS A 18 1.54 -0.90 -2.17
N LEU A 19 0.96 -0.47 -1.05
CA LEU A 19 -0.30 0.29 -1.03
C LEU A 19 -0.14 1.64 -1.73
N TYR A 20 0.95 2.37 -1.42
CA TYR A 20 1.30 3.61 -2.12
C TYR A 20 1.42 3.38 -3.63
N ALA A 21 2.23 2.41 -4.05
CA ALA A 21 2.49 2.15 -5.47
C ALA A 21 1.26 1.60 -6.22
N ALA A 22 0.35 0.91 -5.54
CA ALA A 22 -0.93 0.51 -6.12
C ALA A 22 -1.87 1.72 -6.33
N ALA A 23 -1.84 2.71 -5.43
CA ALA A 23 -2.70 3.89 -5.46
C ALA A 23 -2.16 5.04 -6.35
N ASP A 24 -0.87 5.05 -6.66
CA ASP A 24 -0.24 6.05 -7.52
C ASP A 24 -0.58 5.81 -9.01
N ASP A 25 -1.44 6.66 -9.57
CA ASP A 25 -1.90 6.58 -10.97
C ASP A 25 -0.82 6.99 -11.98
N MET A 26 0.26 7.64 -11.55
CA MET A 26 1.42 7.97 -12.38
C MET A 26 2.45 6.84 -12.45
N GLY A 27 2.32 5.85 -11.57
CA GLY A 27 3.19 4.68 -11.54
C GLY A 27 3.06 3.79 -12.79
N SER A 28 3.89 2.76 -12.84
CA SER A 28 3.69 1.63 -13.75
C SER A 28 3.50 0.37 -12.91
N ARG A 29 2.62 -0.54 -13.35
CA ARG A 29 2.38 -1.84 -12.71
C ARG A 29 1.59 -1.80 -11.39
N GLN A 30 0.67 -0.85 -11.24
CA GLN A 30 -0.26 -0.75 -10.10
C GLN A 30 -0.93 -2.10 -9.79
N GLN A 31 -1.36 -2.80 -10.84
CA GLN A 31 -1.98 -4.12 -10.73
C GLN A 31 -1.10 -5.14 -10.00
N ILE A 32 0.22 -5.14 -10.27
CA ILE A 32 1.15 -6.07 -9.61
C ILE A 32 1.25 -5.74 -8.12
N HIS A 33 1.34 -4.46 -7.76
CA HIS A 33 1.41 -4.03 -6.36
C HIS A 33 0.13 -4.35 -5.59
N PHE A 34 -1.01 -4.26 -6.26
CA PHE A 34 -2.29 -4.64 -5.72
C PHE A 34 -2.44 -6.16 -5.56
N ASP A 35 -2.02 -6.95 -6.55
CA ASP A 35 -2.04 -8.42 -6.45
C ASP A 35 -1.07 -8.93 -5.37
N ASP A 36 0.08 -8.27 -5.21
CA ASP A 36 0.99 -8.53 -4.08
C ASP A 36 0.27 -8.35 -2.73
N LEU A 37 -0.51 -7.28 -2.56
CA LEU A 37 -1.30 -7.02 -1.34
C LEU A 37 -2.39 -8.07 -1.12
N ARG A 38 -3.08 -8.52 -2.18
CA ARG A 38 -4.06 -9.61 -2.09
C ARG A 38 -3.43 -10.92 -1.59
N VAL A 39 -2.21 -11.22 -2.02
CA VAL A 39 -1.45 -12.38 -1.54
C VAL A 39 -0.99 -12.15 -0.09
N PHE A 40 -0.57 -10.93 0.24
CA PHE A 40 -0.06 -10.58 1.57
C PHE A 40 -1.11 -10.61 2.68
N LYS A 41 -2.39 -10.42 2.32
CA LYS A 41 -3.56 -10.39 3.20
C LYS A 41 -3.30 -9.60 4.49
N PRO A 42 -3.08 -8.27 4.40
CA PRO A 42 -2.86 -7.44 5.58
C PRO A 42 -4.01 -7.59 6.58
N THR A 43 -3.70 -7.55 7.88
CA THR A 43 -4.75 -7.39 8.88
C THR A 43 -5.31 -5.97 8.84
N ALA A 44 -6.45 -5.73 9.48
CA ALA A 44 -7.01 -4.37 9.59
C ALA A 44 -6.02 -3.39 10.24
N ASP A 45 -5.29 -3.82 11.28
CA ASP A 45 -4.29 -2.98 11.94
C ASP A 45 -3.10 -2.64 11.02
N GLU A 46 -2.63 -3.63 10.26
CA GLU A 46 -1.56 -3.44 9.27
C GLU A 46 -1.99 -2.48 8.16
N MET A 47 -3.21 -2.67 7.66
CA MET A 47 -3.80 -1.82 6.61
C MET A 47 -4.00 -0.39 7.11
N ASN A 48 -4.54 -0.19 8.31
CA ASN A 48 -4.73 1.14 8.90
C ASN A 48 -3.38 1.87 9.05
N ARG A 49 -2.34 1.18 9.51
CA ARG A 49 -0.99 1.76 9.61
C ARG A 49 -0.41 2.14 8.25
N ALA A 50 -0.66 1.32 7.23
CA ALA A 50 -0.24 1.61 5.85
C ALA A 50 -0.99 2.82 5.27
N ILE A 51 -2.31 2.90 5.46
CA ILE A 51 -3.14 4.06 5.04
C ILE A 51 -2.61 5.35 5.66
N GLN A 52 -2.38 5.37 6.98
CA GLN A 52 -1.85 6.54 7.67
C GLN A 52 -0.46 6.94 7.16
N TRP A 53 0.35 5.96 6.75
CA TRP A 53 1.65 6.26 6.13
C TRP A 53 1.48 6.89 4.75
N VAL A 54 0.62 6.32 3.89
CA VAL A 54 0.34 6.84 2.54
C VAL A 54 -0.21 8.26 2.59
N GLN A 55 -1.15 8.55 3.50
CA GLN A 55 -1.75 9.88 3.67
C GLN A 55 -0.74 10.97 4.09
N ARG A 56 0.41 10.59 4.64
CA ARG A 56 1.49 11.53 4.98
C ARG A 56 2.46 11.79 3.83
N MET A 57 2.36 11.04 2.73
CA MET A 57 3.22 11.26 1.57
C MET A 57 2.78 12.51 0.80
N PRO A 58 3.72 13.29 0.25
CA PRO A 58 3.37 14.42 -0.60
C PRO A 58 2.58 13.98 -1.84
N ASP A 59 1.37 14.51 -2.01
CA ASP A 59 0.51 14.29 -3.17
C ASP A 59 0.08 15.64 -3.77
N PRO A 60 0.97 16.33 -4.52
CA PRO A 60 0.73 17.68 -5.01
C PRO A 60 -0.46 17.77 -5.99
N HIS A 61 -0.91 16.64 -6.51
CA HIS A 61 -2.00 16.56 -7.47
C HIS A 61 -3.27 15.90 -6.90
N HIS A 62 -3.27 15.52 -5.62
CA HIS A 62 -4.41 14.90 -4.92
C HIS A 62 -4.96 13.64 -5.61
N ARG A 63 -4.08 12.84 -6.23
CA ARG A 63 -4.46 11.68 -7.05
C ARG A 63 -4.45 10.36 -6.29
N ILE A 64 -3.76 10.31 -5.15
CA ILE A 64 -3.59 9.08 -4.38
C ILE A 64 -4.88 8.75 -3.63
N CYS A 65 -5.52 9.72 -2.97
CA CYS A 65 -6.66 9.47 -2.09
C CYS A 65 -7.88 8.81 -2.79
N PRO A 66 -8.30 9.23 -4.01
CA PRO A 66 -9.40 8.56 -4.71
C PRO A 66 -9.11 7.08 -5.01
N SER A 67 -7.92 6.78 -5.53
CA SER A 67 -7.48 5.41 -5.85
C SER A 67 -7.30 4.57 -4.59
N LEU A 68 -6.69 5.15 -3.56
CA LEU A 68 -6.44 4.51 -2.26
C LEU A 68 -7.74 3.99 -1.63
N ARG A 69 -8.81 4.80 -1.64
CA ARG A 69 -10.12 4.38 -1.10
C ARG A 69 -10.64 3.13 -1.80
N ASN A 70 -10.55 3.07 -3.14
CA ASN A 70 -11.05 1.93 -3.91
C ASN A 70 -10.23 0.67 -3.64
N ILE A 71 -8.90 0.79 -3.62
CA ILE A 71 -7.99 -0.33 -3.36
C ILE A 71 -8.26 -0.92 -1.97
N VAL A 72 -8.42 -0.09 -0.94
CA VAL A 72 -8.67 -0.55 0.43
C VAL A 72 -9.99 -1.31 0.53
N LYS A 73 -11.05 -0.87 -0.18
CA LYS A 73 -12.30 -1.62 -0.29
C LYS A 73 -12.12 -2.96 -0.97
N GLU A 74 -11.43 -3.00 -2.11
CA GLU A 74 -11.22 -4.24 -2.86
C GLU A 74 -10.32 -5.26 -2.12
N LEU A 75 -9.53 -4.80 -1.15
CA LEU A 75 -8.77 -5.67 -0.25
C LEU A 75 -9.60 -6.20 0.93
N GLY A 76 -10.88 -5.82 1.05
CA GLY A 76 -11.80 -6.28 2.10
C GLY A 76 -11.69 -5.51 3.43
N HIS A 77 -11.28 -4.24 3.36
CA HIS A 77 -11.20 -3.33 4.51
C HIS A 77 -12.14 -2.13 4.33
N GLU A 78 -13.42 -2.39 4.02
CA GLU A 78 -14.42 -1.37 3.74
C GLU A 78 -14.65 -0.42 4.91
N ASP A 79 -14.47 -0.91 6.14
CA ASP A 79 -14.52 -0.14 7.38
C ASP A 79 -13.45 0.96 7.42
N LEU A 80 -12.23 0.65 6.98
CA LEU A 80 -11.13 1.60 6.93
C LEU A 80 -11.30 2.59 5.77
N ALA A 81 -11.82 2.14 4.63
CA ALA A 81 -12.05 2.98 3.46
C ALA A 81 -13.08 4.10 3.71
N TYR A 82 -13.90 4.00 4.75
CA TYR A 82 -14.82 5.08 5.17
C TYR A 82 -14.07 6.33 5.66
N TYR A 83 -12.87 6.17 6.23
CA TYR A 83 -12.09 7.23 6.87
C TYR A 83 -10.99 7.84 5.99
N ILE A 84 -10.88 7.39 4.74
CA ILE A 84 -9.96 7.91 3.71
C ILE A 84 -10.70 8.96 2.90
#